data_AF-A0A7V7D7Z4-F1
#
_entry.id   AF-A0A7V7D7Z4-F1
#
_cell.length_a   1.000
_cell.length_b   1.000
_cell.length_c   1.000
_cell.angle_alpha   90.00
_cell.angle_beta   90.00
_cell.angle_gamma   90.00
#
_symmetry.space_group_name_H-M   'P 1'
#
loop_
_entity.id
_entity.type
_entity.pdbx_description
1 polymer ?
#
loop_
_entity_poly.entity_id
_entity_poly.type
_entity_poly.pdbx_seq_one_letter_code
_entity_poly.pdbx_strand_id
1 'polypeptide(L)'
;MCTFLTLTERFWRRKNRTKLFGVTVSNGAYEKHICPDGAVDGPNKIESRFMVGEVIDLVGAGDSFRAGLLTYAALHLDEFKSGAINFAEAVQMGNLFASLFIKAPLDDRYGGIRPYDKMLNVVRSNVTYESFNALQKVLR
;
A
#
# COMPACT_ATOMS: atom_id res chain seq x y z
N MET A 1 -18.30 -7.53 -1.99
CA MET A 1 -18.09 -6.26 -2.72
C MET A 1 -17.97 -5.13 -1.69
N CYS A 2 -16.94 -4.29 -1.75
CA CYS A 2 -16.73 -3.20 -0.76
C CYS A 2 -17.63 -1.99 -1.09
N THR A 3 -18.77 -1.87 -0.40
CA THR A 3 -19.76 -0.79 -0.64
C THR A 3 -19.20 0.60 -0.36
N PHE A 4 -18.16 0.73 0.46
CA PHE A 4 -17.54 2.03 0.75
C PHE A 4 -16.95 2.69 -0.52
N LEU A 5 -16.44 1.88 -1.45
CA LEU A 5 -15.84 2.38 -2.68
C LEU A 5 -16.85 2.80 -3.74
N THR A 6 -18.14 2.48 -3.61
CA THR A 6 -19.19 2.98 -4.52
C THR A 6 -19.50 4.46 -4.26
N LEU A 7 -19.35 4.94 -3.02
CA LEU A 7 -19.51 6.35 -2.65
C LEU A 7 -18.49 7.27 -3.36
N THR A 8 -17.39 6.71 -3.85
CA THR A 8 -16.30 7.47 -4.47
C THR A 8 -16.71 8.10 -5.81
N GLU A 9 -17.73 7.54 -6.47
CA GLU A 9 -18.24 7.96 -7.78
C GLU A 9 -18.65 9.43 -7.81
N ARG A 10 -19.17 9.94 -6.69
CA ARG A 10 -19.56 11.36 -6.55
C ARG A 10 -18.38 12.32 -6.72
N PHE A 11 -17.15 11.86 -6.50
CA PHE A 11 -15.95 12.69 -6.56
C PHE A 11 -15.21 12.62 -7.90
N TRP A 12 -15.63 11.73 -8.82
CA TRP A 12 -14.90 11.42 -10.04
C TRP A 12 -14.80 12.59 -11.02
N ARG A 13 -15.93 13.24 -11.33
CA ARG A 13 -16.01 14.31 -12.36
C ARG A 13 -15.34 15.63 -11.96
N ARG A 14 -14.74 15.73 -10.77
CA ARG A 14 -14.07 16.96 -10.33
C ARG A 14 -12.63 17.02 -10.86
N LYS A 15 -12.32 18.07 -11.61
CA LYS A 15 -10.95 18.52 -11.97
C LYS A 15 -10.10 17.55 -12.83
N ASN A 16 -10.70 16.55 -13.51
CA ASN A 16 -10.02 15.63 -14.45
C ASN A 16 -8.60 15.19 -14.02
N ARG A 17 -8.49 14.73 -12.78
CA ARG A 17 -7.24 14.27 -12.15
C ARG A 17 -7.41 12.83 -11.68
N THR A 18 -6.29 12.13 -11.60
CA THR A 18 -6.20 10.84 -10.93
C THR A 18 -6.71 10.93 -9.50
N LYS A 19 -7.59 10.01 -9.12
CA LYS A 19 -8.06 9.85 -7.74
C LYS A 19 -7.98 8.38 -7.38
N LEU A 20 -7.33 8.10 -6.26
CA LEU A 20 -7.18 6.77 -5.69
C LEU A 20 -7.92 6.73 -4.36
N PHE A 21 -8.78 5.74 -4.20
CA PHE A 21 -9.50 5.47 -2.97
C PHE A 21 -9.16 4.06 -2.52
N GLY A 22 -9.05 3.85 -1.21
CA GLY A 22 -8.77 2.52 -0.70
C GLY A 22 -9.27 2.31 0.72
N VAL A 23 -9.50 1.05 1.05
CA VAL A 23 -9.89 0.58 2.38
C VAL A 23 -8.99 -0.58 2.75
N THR A 24 -8.25 -0.43 3.83
CA THR A 24 -7.43 -1.50 4.41
C THR A 24 -8.32 -2.54 5.07
N VAL A 25 -7.99 -3.80 4.89
CA VAL A 25 -8.63 -4.97 5.51
C VAL A 25 -7.56 -5.87 6.13
N SER A 26 -7.96 -6.90 6.88
CA SER A 26 -7.02 -7.74 7.64
C SER A 26 -5.89 -8.36 6.82
N ASN A 27 -6.13 -8.67 5.53
CA ASN A 27 -5.15 -9.32 4.67
C ASN A 27 -4.66 -8.46 3.48
N GLY A 28 -4.85 -7.13 3.52
CA GLY A 28 -4.40 -6.24 2.44
C GLY A 28 -5.26 -4.99 2.34
N ALA A 29 -5.56 -4.57 1.12
CA ALA A 29 -6.46 -3.44 0.88
C ALA A 29 -7.30 -3.63 -0.39
N TYR A 30 -8.49 -3.04 -0.38
CA TYR A 30 -9.21 -2.76 -1.61
C TYR A 30 -8.83 -1.38 -2.12
N GLU A 31 -8.68 -1.23 -3.42
CA GLU A 31 -8.51 0.07 -4.06
C GLU A 31 -9.47 0.24 -5.23
N LYS A 32 -9.83 1.49 -5.52
CA LYS A 32 -10.56 1.90 -6.73
C LYS A 32 -9.98 3.22 -7.17
N HIS A 33 -9.80 3.42 -8.46
CA HIS A 33 -9.26 4.66 -8.99
C HIS A 33 -9.94 5.12 -10.27
N ILE A 34 -9.73 6.40 -10.57
CA ILE A 34 -10.11 7.03 -11.84
C ILE A 34 -8.91 7.81 -12.35
N CYS A 35 -8.62 7.70 -13.63
CA CYS A 35 -7.53 8.37 -14.34
C CYS A 35 -7.99 9.72 -14.95
N PRO A 36 -7.05 10.57 -15.40
CA PRO A 36 -7.39 11.90 -15.95
C PRO A 36 -8.28 11.86 -17.20
N ASP A 37 -8.17 10.79 -17.99
CA ASP A 37 -8.99 10.50 -19.17
C ASP A 37 -10.40 10.02 -18.83
N GLY A 38 -10.68 9.79 -17.54
CA GLY A 38 -11.95 9.27 -17.06
C GLY A 38 -12.04 7.75 -17.02
N ALA A 39 -10.97 7.02 -17.37
CA ALA A 39 -10.90 5.57 -17.19
C ALA A 39 -10.99 5.22 -15.71
N VAL A 40 -11.77 4.20 -15.37
CA VAL A 40 -12.03 3.76 -14.00
C VAL A 40 -11.66 2.30 -13.88
N ASP A 41 -11.03 1.93 -12.78
CA ASP A 41 -10.77 0.54 -12.44
C ASP A 41 -11.06 0.25 -10.95
N GLY A 42 -11.35 -1.02 -10.65
CA GLY A 42 -11.70 -1.54 -9.33
C GLY A 42 -13.19 -1.56 -8.99
N PRO A 43 -13.57 -2.06 -7.80
CA PRO A 43 -12.69 -2.30 -6.66
C PRO A 43 -11.77 -3.52 -6.82
N ASN A 44 -10.46 -3.30 -6.76
CA ASN A 44 -9.44 -4.33 -6.85
C ASN A 44 -9.00 -4.74 -5.44
N LYS A 45 -9.00 -6.04 -5.14
CA LYS A 45 -8.42 -6.55 -3.89
C LYS A 45 -6.93 -6.82 -4.11
N ILE A 46 -6.09 -6.18 -3.32
CA ILE A 46 -4.64 -6.40 -3.33
C ILE A 46 -4.27 -7.02 -2.00
N GLU A 47 -4.07 -8.32 -2.01
CA GLU A 47 -3.66 -9.08 -0.82
C GLU A 47 -2.21 -8.76 -0.47
N SER A 48 -1.94 -8.53 0.81
CA SER A 48 -0.61 -8.23 1.30
C SER A 48 0.27 -9.48 1.23
N ARG A 49 1.40 -9.37 0.54
CA ARG A 49 2.43 -10.43 0.52
C ARG A 49 3.29 -10.47 1.80
N PHE A 50 3.04 -9.54 2.72
CA PHE A 50 3.89 -9.29 3.88
C PHE A 50 3.20 -9.61 5.21
N MET A 51 1.94 -10.06 5.21
CA MET A 51 1.20 -10.42 6.43
C MET A 51 1.62 -11.80 6.97
N VAL A 52 2.90 -11.94 7.32
CA VAL A 52 3.49 -13.19 7.84
C VAL A 52 4.11 -12.98 9.22
N GLY A 53 3.96 -13.98 10.09
CA GLY A 53 4.39 -13.88 11.50
C GLY A 53 3.36 -13.23 12.42
N GLU A 54 3.69 -13.18 13.70
CA GLU A 54 2.83 -12.67 14.76
C GLU A 54 2.74 -11.13 14.73
N VAL A 55 1.55 -10.60 14.99
CA VAL A 55 1.31 -9.17 15.13
C VAL A 55 1.54 -8.78 16.59
N ILE A 56 2.39 -7.78 16.83
CA ILE A 56 2.66 -7.27 18.18
C ILE A 56 1.59 -6.26 18.58
N ASP A 57 1.28 -5.30 17.70
CA ASP A 57 0.25 -4.29 17.95
C ASP A 57 -0.32 -3.72 16.64
N LEU A 58 -1.64 -3.74 16.50
CA LEU A 58 -2.38 -3.25 15.34
C LEU A 58 -2.57 -1.72 15.32
N VAL A 59 -2.38 -1.04 16.45
CA VAL A 59 -2.49 0.42 16.52
C VAL A 59 -1.47 1.04 15.55
N GLY A 60 -1.94 2.00 14.74
CA GLY A 60 -1.12 2.67 13.71
C GLY A 60 -0.94 1.91 12.40
N ALA A 61 -1.52 0.72 12.23
CA ALA A 61 -1.43 -0.05 10.97
C ALA A 61 -1.89 0.77 9.75
N GLY A 62 -3.05 1.43 9.87
CA GLY A 62 -3.62 2.26 8.80
C GLY A 62 -2.80 3.51 8.49
N ASP A 63 -2.18 4.13 9.51
CA ASP A 63 -1.35 5.31 9.32
C ASP A 63 -0.01 4.94 8.67
N SER A 64 0.59 3.83 9.09
CA SER A 64 1.77 3.27 8.43
C SER A 64 1.47 2.85 6.99
N PHE A 65 0.31 2.24 6.73
CA PHE A 65 -0.14 1.94 5.37
C PHE A 65 -0.21 3.20 4.50
N ARG A 66 -0.85 4.26 5.01
CA ARG A 66 -0.95 5.54 4.30
C ARG A 66 0.43 6.15 4.04
N ALA A 67 1.33 6.08 5.00
CA ALA A 67 2.70 6.57 4.83
C ALA A 67 3.43 5.84 3.68
N GLY A 68 3.34 4.51 3.61
CA GLY A 68 3.94 3.73 2.53
C GLY A 68 3.34 4.04 1.15
N LEU A 69 2.00 4.11 1.08
CA LEU A 69 1.28 4.45 -0.15
C LEU A 69 1.62 5.86 -0.65
N LEU A 70 1.62 6.85 0.24
CA LEU A 70 1.95 8.23 -0.12
C LEU A 70 3.42 8.39 -0.50
N THR A 71 4.33 7.66 0.16
CA THR A 71 5.76 7.66 -0.22
C THR A 71 5.94 7.15 -1.64
N TYR A 72 5.28 6.04 -2.00
CA TYR A 72 5.32 5.52 -3.36
C TYR A 72 4.75 6.52 -4.37
N ALA A 73 3.57 7.08 -4.10
CA ALA A 73 2.92 8.04 -4.98
C ALA A 73 3.71 9.34 -5.13
N ALA A 74 4.38 9.83 -4.07
CA ALA A 74 5.19 11.03 -4.13
C ALA A 74 6.46 10.84 -4.99
N LEU A 75 7.08 9.66 -4.93
CA LEU A 75 8.24 9.32 -5.76
C LEU A 75 7.88 9.06 -7.22
N HIS A 76 6.63 8.66 -7.49
CA HIS A 76 6.08 8.42 -8.83
C HIS A 76 5.01 9.46 -9.18
N LEU A 77 5.21 10.72 -8.76
CA LEU A 77 4.17 11.75 -8.79
C LEU A 77 3.68 12.07 -10.20
N ASP A 78 4.55 12.09 -11.19
CA ASP A 78 4.16 12.40 -12.56
C ASP A 78 3.36 11.26 -13.20
N GLU A 79 3.70 10.01 -12.89
CA GLU A 79 2.89 8.84 -13.26
C GLU A 79 1.55 8.82 -12.52
N PHE A 80 1.52 9.23 -11.25
CA PHE A 80 0.26 9.38 -10.53
C PHE A 80 -0.61 10.44 -11.20
N LYS A 81 -0.06 11.61 -11.55
CA LYS A 81 -0.80 12.69 -12.21
C LYS A 81 -1.34 12.29 -13.58
N SER A 82 -0.61 11.49 -14.34
CA SER A 82 -1.03 11.00 -15.66
C SER A 82 -1.95 9.78 -15.60
N GLY A 83 -2.03 9.10 -14.44
CA GLY A 83 -2.76 7.85 -14.29
C GLY A 83 -1.97 6.61 -14.71
N ALA A 84 -0.69 6.76 -15.03
CA ALA A 84 0.20 5.66 -15.45
C ALA A 84 0.88 4.93 -14.27
N ILE A 85 0.67 5.38 -13.03
CA ILE A 85 1.26 4.76 -11.85
C ILE A 85 0.84 3.30 -11.69
N ASN A 86 1.75 2.46 -11.20
CA ASN A 86 1.39 1.12 -10.76
C ASN A 86 0.65 1.18 -9.41
N PHE A 87 -0.68 1.21 -9.45
CA PHE A 87 -1.54 1.25 -8.27
C PHE A 87 -1.37 0.03 -7.35
N ALA A 88 -1.12 -1.15 -7.92
CA ALA A 88 -0.89 -2.37 -7.16
C ALA A 88 0.42 -2.29 -6.36
N GLU A 89 1.50 -1.79 -6.97
CA GLU A 89 2.76 -1.54 -6.25
C GLU A 89 2.60 -0.49 -5.16
N ALA A 90 1.84 0.59 -5.40
CA ALA A 90 1.57 1.61 -4.38
C ALA A 90 0.88 1.02 -3.14
N VAL A 91 -0.11 0.16 -3.35
CA VAL A 91 -0.80 -0.55 -2.26
C VAL A 91 0.11 -1.58 -1.59
N GLN A 92 0.93 -2.30 -2.35
CA GLN A 92 1.91 -3.23 -1.77
C GLN A 92 2.97 -2.51 -0.92
N MET A 93 3.37 -1.29 -1.30
CA MET A 93 4.25 -0.46 -0.47
C MET A 93 3.57 -0.08 0.85
N GLY A 94 2.29 0.32 0.81
CA GLY A 94 1.49 0.53 2.01
C GLY A 94 1.41 -0.73 2.90
N ASN A 95 1.14 -1.88 2.29
CA ASN A 95 1.10 -3.18 2.98
C ASN A 95 2.45 -3.53 3.64
N LEU A 96 3.57 -3.24 2.98
CA LEU A 96 4.91 -3.49 3.52
C LEU A 96 5.18 -2.60 4.75
N PHE A 97 4.90 -1.30 4.66
CA PHE A 97 5.04 -0.37 5.77
C PHE A 97 4.19 -0.78 6.97
N ALA A 98 2.91 -1.07 6.75
CA ALA A 98 2.01 -1.52 7.80
C ALA A 98 2.50 -2.82 8.44
N SER A 99 2.95 -3.78 7.63
CA SER A 99 3.47 -5.05 8.13
C SER A 99 4.70 -4.89 8.99
N LEU A 100 5.68 -4.09 8.55
CA LEU A 100 6.90 -3.81 9.31
C LEU A 100 6.59 -3.11 10.62
N PHE A 101 5.65 -2.17 10.61
CA PHE A 101 5.26 -1.40 11.79
C PHE A 101 4.55 -2.26 12.85
N ILE A 102 3.50 -2.99 12.47
CA ILE A 102 2.67 -3.73 13.46
C ILE A 102 3.41 -4.92 14.09
N LYS A 103 4.50 -5.37 13.47
CA LYS A 103 5.36 -6.47 13.92
C LYS A 103 6.66 -5.98 14.56
N ALA A 104 6.88 -4.66 14.63
CA ALA A 104 8.03 -4.09 15.29
C ALA A 104 7.80 -4.01 16.81
N PRO A 105 8.88 -4.16 17.61
CA PRO A 105 8.84 -3.93 19.06
C PRO A 105 8.22 -2.57 19.40
N LEU A 106 7.56 -2.47 20.56
CA LEU A 106 6.85 -1.25 20.97
C LEU A 106 7.78 -0.05 21.19
N ASP A 107 9.00 -0.30 21.63
CA ASP A 107 10.06 0.67 21.86
C ASP A 107 10.83 1.08 20.59
N ASP A 108 10.67 0.33 19.49
CA ASP A 108 11.28 0.64 18.19
C ASP A 108 10.36 0.29 17.02
N ARG A 109 9.26 1.04 16.89
CA ARG A 109 8.25 0.81 15.85
C ARG A 109 8.72 1.12 14.42
N TYR A 110 9.87 1.79 14.27
CA TYR A 110 10.36 2.28 12.98
C TYR A 110 11.67 1.62 12.53
N GLY A 111 12.41 0.92 13.40
CA GLY A 111 13.69 0.31 13.06
C GLY A 111 13.63 -0.80 12.00
N GLY A 112 12.42 -1.29 11.69
CA GLY A 112 12.16 -2.20 10.57
C GLY A 112 12.08 -1.52 9.20
N ILE A 113 11.86 -0.20 9.14
CA ILE A 113 11.79 0.57 7.89
C ILE A 113 13.21 0.76 7.33
N ARG A 114 13.39 0.51 6.04
CA ARG A 114 14.70 0.50 5.36
C ARG A 114 14.77 1.57 4.28
N PRO A 115 15.95 1.82 3.67
CA PRO A 115 16.04 2.69 2.50
C PRO A 115 15.02 2.30 1.42
N TYR A 116 14.41 3.31 0.81
CA TYR A 116 13.28 3.13 -0.10
C TYR A 116 13.56 2.13 -1.23
N ASP A 117 14.73 2.20 -1.87
CA ASP A 117 15.08 1.32 -2.99
C ASP A 117 15.09 -0.16 -2.58
N LYS A 118 15.54 -0.48 -1.36
CA LYS A 118 15.47 -1.86 -0.84
C LYS A 118 14.02 -2.32 -0.68
N MET A 119 13.17 -1.47 -0.12
CA MET A 119 11.74 -1.77 0.05
C MET A 119 11.03 -1.90 -1.31
N LEU A 120 11.38 -1.05 -2.27
CA LEU A 120 10.82 -1.09 -3.62
C LEU A 120 11.21 -2.38 -4.34
N ASN A 121 12.47 -2.83 -4.21
CA ASN A 121 12.91 -4.12 -4.75
C ASN A 121 12.12 -5.29 -4.15
N VAL A 122 11.86 -5.26 -2.83
CA VAL A 122 11.00 -6.25 -2.18
C VAL A 122 9.58 -6.22 -2.76
N VAL A 123 8.99 -5.03 -2.97
CA VAL A 123 7.68 -4.88 -3.60
C VAL A 123 7.66 -5.39 -5.05
N ARG A 124 8.72 -5.16 -5.83
CA ARG A 124 8.80 -5.58 -7.24
C ARG A 124 9.19 -7.03 -7.45
N SER A 125 9.84 -7.66 -6.47
CA SER A 125 10.27 -9.08 -6.57
C SER A 125 9.11 -10.06 -6.72
N ASN A 126 7.88 -9.64 -6.37
CA ASN A 126 6.68 -10.46 -6.36
C ASN A 126 6.79 -11.76 -5.52
N VAL A 127 7.75 -11.79 -4.59
CA VAL A 127 7.97 -12.92 -3.67
C VAL A 127 7.01 -12.83 -2.49
N THR A 128 6.47 -13.97 -2.07
CA THR A 128 5.80 -14.17 -0.78
C THR A 128 6.80 -14.78 0.21
N TYR A 129 6.66 -14.42 1.49
CA TYR A 129 7.61 -14.85 2.52
C TYR A 129 6.92 -15.81 3.48
N GLU A 130 7.58 -16.89 3.87
CA GLU A 130 7.01 -17.86 4.82
C GLU A 130 7.02 -17.36 6.27
N SER A 131 7.86 -16.37 6.58
CA SER A 131 7.98 -15.81 7.92
C SER A 131 8.44 -14.35 7.90
N PHE A 132 8.15 -13.61 8.98
CA PHE A 132 8.64 -12.24 9.15
C PHE A 132 10.17 -12.17 9.14
N ASN A 133 10.84 -13.17 9.72
CA ASN A 133 12.31 -13.27 9.70
C ASN A 133 12.85 -13.39 8.27
N ALA A 134 12.18 -14.11 7.38
CA ALA A 134 12.58 -14.20 5.97
C ALA A 134 12.45 -12.84 5.27
N LEU A 135 11.36 -12.10 5.51
CA LEU A 135 11.18 -10.74 5.03
C LEU A 135 12.26 -9.79 5.58
N GLN A 136 12.56 -9.86 6.87
CA GLN A 136 13.61 -9.02 7.46
C GLN A 136 15.00 -9.31 6.89
N LYS A 137 15.31 -10.57 6.55
CA LYS A 137 16.60 -10.94 5.96
C LYS A 137 16.84 -10.28 4.59
N VAL A 138 15.82 -10.23 3.73
CA VAL A 138 15.96 -9.59 2.41
C VAL A 138 16.01 -8.06 2.49
N LEU A 139 15.54 -7.49 3.61
CA LEU A 139 15.56 -6.06 3.88
C LEU A 139 16.86 -5.59 4.56
N ARG A 140 17.74 -6.51 4.99
CA ARG A 140 19.02 -6.16 5.63
C ARG A 140 20.01 -5.56 4.63
#